data_AF-A0A661XTY4-F1
#
_entry.id   AF-A0A661XTY4-F1
#
_cell.length_a   1.000
_cell.length_b   1.000
_cell.length_c   1.000
_cell.angle_alpha   90.00
_cell.angle_beta   90.00
_cell.angle_gamma   90.00
#
_symmetry.space_group_name_H-M   'P 1'
#
loop_
_entity.id
_entity.type
_entity.pdbx_description
1 polymer ?
#
loop_
_entity_poly.entity_id
_entity_poly.type
_entity_poly.pdbx_seq_one_letter_code
_entity_poly.pdbx_strand_id
1 'polypeptide(L)'
;MKKTLKTIAIITFVVLSAEWAVAQNAKIDSLDNLINNSVSDTARINLITKKLILLSTINLDSAINLALETLKEAQEIEFYRGEVDLRQRLVYNYSYKGNFEAATEQLNYLEQFIKPNGDSTDYANVYGNWGLVNGMQSKYDS
;
A
#
# COMPACT_ATOMS: atom_id res chain seq x y z
N MET A 1 -28.68 -36.12 -21.68
CA MET A 1 -29.33 -34.85 -21.33
C MET A 1 -28.95 -34.29 -19.96
N LYS A 2 -29.15 -34.99 -18.83
CA LYS A 2 -28.78 -34.43 -17.51
C LYS A 2 -27.28 -34.11 -17.35
N LYS A 3 -26.38 -34.97 -17.84
CA LYS A 3 -24.93 -34.74 -17.81
C LYS A 3 -24.51 -33.57 -18.71
N THR A 4 -25.03 -33.50 -19.93
CA THR A 4 -24.75 -32.40 -20.87
C THR A 4 -25.25 -31.06 -20.35
N LEU A 5 -26.44 -31.01 -19.74
CA LEU A 5 -26.97 -29.78 -19.14
C LEU A 5 -26.13 -29.30 -17.95
N LYS A 6 -25.62 -30.23 -17.12
CA LYS A 6 -24.72 -29.92 -16.00
C LYS A 6 -23.38 -29.36 -16.47
N THR A 7 -22.81 -29.94 -17.53
CA THR A 7 -21.57 -29.44 -18.13
C THR A 7 -21.74 -28.03 -18.69
N ILE A 8 -22.84 -27.76 -19.41
CA ILE A 8 -23.15 -26.42 -19.93
C ILE A 8 -23.27 -25.41 -18.78
N ALA A 9 -24.00 -25.74 -17.71
CA ALA A 9 -24.15 -24.84 -16.56
C ALA A 9 -22.80 -24.51 -15.89
N ILE A 10 -21.89 -25.48 -15.76
CA ILE A 10 -20.54 -25.25 -15.20
C ILE A 10 -19.73 -24.35 -16.13
N ILE A 11 -19.74 -24.58 -17.45
CA ILE A 11 -19.00 -23.76 -18.41
C ILE A 11 -19.54 -22.32 -18.40
N THR A 12 -20.86 -22.14 -18.41
CA THR A 12 -21.48 -20.81 -18.33
C THR A 12 -21.11 -20.09 -17.04
N PHE A 13 -21.10 -20.78 -15.90
CA PHE A 13 -20.68 -20.18 -14.63
C PHE A 13 -19.20 -19.76 -14.65
N VAL A 14 -18.31 -20.59 -15.21
CA VAL A 14 -16.88 -20.26 -15.34
C VAL A 14 -16.67 -19.04 -16.25
N VAL A 15 -17.34 -18.98 -17.40
CA VAL A 15 -17.23 -17.84 -18.32
C VAL A 15 -17.72 -16.54 -17.68
N LEU A 16 -18.87 -16.56 -16.99
CA LEU A 16 -19.40 -15.38 -16.31
C LEU A 16 -18.51 -14.91 -15.14
N SER A 17 -17.81 -15.83 -14.47
CA SER A 17 -16.87 -15.48 -13.39
C SER A 17 -15.58 -14.81 -13.89
N ALA A 18 -15.20 -15.01 -15.16
CA ALA A 18 -13.97 -14.45 -15.73
C ALA A 18 -14.07 -12.93 -15.98
N GLU A 19 -15.27 -12.39 -16.24
CA GLU A 19 -15.46 -10.96 -16.50
C GLU A 19 -15.15 -10.08 -15.28
N TRP A 20 -15.37 -10.61 -14.07
CA TRP A 20 -15.13 -9.89 -12.82
C TRP A 20 -13.63 -9.72 -12.50
N ALA A 21 -12.77 -10.57 -13.06
CA ALA A 21 -11.33 -10.47 -12.89
C ALA A 21 -10.71 -9.31 -13.67
N VAL A 22 -11.31 -8.90 -14.80
CA VAL A 22 -10.77 -7.87 -15.70
C VAL A 22 -10.97 -6.46 -15.11
N ALA A 23 -12.04 -6.23 -14.36
CA ALA A 23 -12.37 -4.91 -13.82
C ALA A 23 -11.46 -4.45 -12.65
N GLN A 24 -10.81 -5.39 -11.93
CA GLN A 24 -9.94 -5.04 -10.80
C GLN A 24 -8.66 -4.30 -11.24
N ASN A 25 -8.17 -4.60 -12.44
CA ASN A 25 -6.92 -4.03 -12.95
C ASN A 25 -7.09 -2.63 -13.54
N ALA A 26 -8.29 -2.22 -13.94
CA ALA A 26 -8.51 -0.94 -14.63
C ALA A 26 -8.00 0.30 -13.85
N LYS A 27 -8.08 0.28 -12.51
CA LYS A 27 -7.53 1.36 -11.67
C LYS A 27 -6.00 1.35 -11.61
N ILE A 28 -5.39 0.16 -11.52
CA ILE A 28 -3.94 0.00 -11.53
C ILE A 28 -3.39 0.39 -12.89
N ASP A 29 -4.01 -0.07 -13.97
CA ASP A 29 -3.64 0.27 -15.35
C ASP A 29 -3.72 1.78 -15.59
N SER A 30 -4.78 2.43 -15.07
CA SER A 30 -4.91 3.89 -15.13
C SER A 30 -3.78 4.60 -14.37
N LEU A 31 -3.37 4.08 -13.21
CA LEU A 31 -2.28 4.68 -12.43
C LEU A 31 -0.95 4.47 -13.14
N ASP A 32 -0.71 3.32 -13.76
CA ASP A 32 0.51 3.05 -14.51
C ASP A 32 0.67 3.99 -15.69
N ASN A 33 -0.41 4.28 -16.40
CA ASN A 33 -0.38 5.30 -17.45
C ASN A 33 -0.04 6.69 -16.89
N LEU A 34 -0.61 7.09 -15.75
CA LEU A 34 -0.32 8.39 -15.13
C LEU A 34 1.12 8.47 -14.62
N ILE A 35 1.65 7.38 -14.05
CA ILE A 35 3.04 7.28 -13.58
C ILE A 35 4.00 7.47 -14.75
N ASN A 36 3.77 6.76 -15.87
CA ASN A 36 4.62 6.81 -17.05
C ASN A 36 4.62 8.19 -17.73
N ASN A 37 3.53 8.95 -17.60
CA ASN A 37 3.39 10.29 -18.19
C ASN A 37 3.58 11.43 -17.16
N SER A 38 4.09 11.13 -15.97
CA SER A 38 4.30 12.13 -14.93
C SER A 38 5.43 13.10 -15.30
N VAL A 39 5.21 14.39 -15.04
CA VAL A 39 6.14 15.47 -15.44
C VAL A 39 7.22 15.73 -14.40
N SER A 40 6.94 15.45 -13.12
CA SER A 40 7.90 15.63 -12.02
C SER A 40 8.03 14.38 -11.17
N ASP A 41 9.19 14.22 -10.53
CA ASP A 41 9.45 13.09 -9.63
C ASP A 41 8.46 13.04 -8.46
N THR A 42 8.14 14.20 -7.88
CA THR A 42 7.16 14.30 -6.80
C THR A 42 5.75 13.90 -7.25
N ALA A 43 5.35 14.24 -8.47
CA ALA A 43 4.08 13.81 -9.04
C ALA A 43 4.07 12.30 -9.29
N ARG A 44 5.18 11.74 -9.81
CA ARG A 44 5.35 10.30 -10.00
C ARG A 44 5.22 9.55 -8.68
N ILE A 45 5.98 9.96 -7.67
CA ILE A 45 5.98 9.34 -6.34
C ILE A 45 4.58 9.37 -5.74
N ASN A 46 3.88 10.50 -5.80
CA ASN A 46 2.50 10.61 -5.32
C ASN A 46 1.52 9.64 -6.02
N LEU A 47 1.71 9.43 -7.34
CA LEU A 47 0.91 8.45 -8.10
C LEU A 47 1.27 7.01 -7.73
N ILE A 48 2.55 6.71 -7.53
CA ILE A 48 3.01 5.41 -7.03
C ILE A 48 2.41 5.14 -5.65
N THR A 49 2.39 6.13 -4.74
CA THR A 49 1.75 5.99 -3.43
C THR A 49 0.26 5.65 -3.55
N LYS A 50 -0.47 6.20 -4.53
CA LYS A 50 -1.86 5.81 -4.81
C LYS A 50 -1.97 4.37 -5.30
N LYS A 51 -1.05 3.93 -6.17
CA LYS A 51 -0.96 2.53 -6.64
C LYS A 51 -0.68 1.58 -5.48
N LEU A 52 0.20 1.96 -4.57
CA LEU A 52 0.54 1.20 -3.38
C LEU A 52 -0.69 0.89 -2.53
N ILE A 53 -1.59 1.86 -2.32
CA ILE A 53 -2.83 1.65 -1.56
C ILE A 53 -3.68 0.52 -2.15
N LEU A 54 -3.76 0.43 -3.48
CA LEU A 54 -4.48 -0.66 -4.14
C LEU A 54 -3.74 -1.98 -3.97
N LEU A 55 -2.43 -1.99 -4.21
CA LEU A 55 -1.60 -3.19 -4.07
C LEU A 55 -1.63 -3.74 -2.63
N SER A 56 -1.66 -2.89 -1.61
CA SER A 56 -1.77 -3.29 -0.21
C SER A 56 -2.97 -4.19 0.10
N THR A 57 -4.03 -4.14 -0.73
CA THR A 57 -5.23 -4.97 -0.57
C THR A 57 -5.21 -6.25 -1.41
N ILE A 58 -4.28 -6.36 -2.35
CA ILE A 58 -4.20 -7.45 -3.34
C ILE A 58 -2.97 -8.32 -3.08
N ASN A 59 -1.81 -7.69 -2.91
CA ASN A 59 -0.52 -8.34 -2.72
C ASN A 59 0.41 -7.45 -1.88
N LEU A 60 0.53 -7.79 -0.59
CA LEU A 60 1.37 -7.07 0.36
C LEU A 60 2.85 -7.08 -0.02
N ASP A 61 3.37 -8.17 -0.61
CA ASP A 61 4.79 -8.27 -0.97
C ASP A 61 5.14 -7.33 -2.12
N SER A 62 4.30 -7.27 -3.15
CA SER A 62 4.44 -6.31 -4.23
C SER A 62 4.34 -4.87 -3.73
N ALA A 63 3.42 -4.60 -2.79
CA ALA A 63 3.28 -3.28 -2.19
C ALA A 63 4.52 -2.89 -1.37
N ILE A 64 5.08 -3.80 -0.57
CA ILE A 64 6.29 -3.54 0.22
C ILE A 64 7.48 -3.26 -0.69
N ASN A 65 7.72 -4.11 -1.69
CA ASN A 65 8.87 -3.95 -2.59
C ASN A 65 8.82 -2.62 -3.35
N LEU A 66 7.65 -2.28 -3.92
CA LEU A 66 7.47 -1.01 -4.62
C LEU A 66 7.62 0.18 -3.67
N ALA A 67 7.11 0.10 -2.44
CA ALA A 67 7.25 1.17 -1.46
C ALA A 67 8.71 1.40 -1.05
N LEU A 68 9.51 0.34 -0.90
CA LEU A 68 10.94 0.45 -0.56
C LEU A 68 11.75 1.08 -1.71
N GLU A 69 11.47 0.68 -2.95
CA GLU A 69 12.11 1.25 -4.14
C GLU A 69 11.79 2.75 -4.26
N THR A 70 10.51 3.11 -4.18
CA THR A 70 10.09 4.51 -4.27
C THR A 70 10.53 5.35 -3.07
N LEU A 71 10.72 4.73 -1.88
CA LEU A 71 11.23 5.43 -0.70
C LEU A 71 12.66 5.90 -0.94
N LYS A 72 13.48 5.07 -1.58
CA LYS A 72 14.84 5.46 -1.97
C LYS A 72 14.81 6.65 -2.93
N GLU A 73 13.95 6.63 -3.94
CA GLU A 73 13.78 7.77 -4.86
C GLU A 73 13.35 9.04 -4.10
N ALA A 74 12.38 8.93 -3.18
CA ALA A 74 11.91 10.07 -2.40
C ALA A 74 13.03 10.68 -1.53
N GLN A 75 13.91 9.85 -0.97
CA GLN A 75 15.07 10.29 -0.20
C GLN A 75 16.11 10.98 -1.07
N GLU A 76 16.38 10.45 -2.27
CA GLU A 76 17.35 11.02 -3.22
C GLU A 76 16.97 12.45 -3.65
N ILE A 77 15.67 12.75 -3.73
CA ILE A 77 15.17 14.08 -4.08
C ILE A 77 14.73 14.91 -2.85
N GLU A 78 15.03 14.45 -1.63
CA GLU A 78 14.66 15.10 -0.37
C GLU A 78 13.15 15.43 -0.24
N PHE A 79 12.29 14.57 -0.82
CA PHE A 79 10.85 14.80 -0.83
C PHE A 79 10.18 14.34 0.46
N TYR A 80 10.20 15.22 1.47
CA TYR A 80 9.64 14.99 2.81
C TYR A 80 8.27 14.29 2.80
N ARG A 81 7.31 14.84 2.03
CA ARG A 81 5.94 14.28 2.00
C ARG A 81 5.92 12.86 1.45
N GLY A 82 6.70 12.60 0.40
CA GLY A 82 6.84 11.26 -0.18
C GLY A 82 7.42 10.26 0.81
N GLU A 83 8.48 10.64 1.53
CA GLU A 83 9.08 9.78 2.56
C GLU A 83 8.10 9.46 3.70
N VAL A 84 7.39 10.47 4.21
CA VAL A 84 6.38 10.26 5.26
C VAL A 84 5.29 9.31 4.78
N ASP A 85 4.70 9.56 3.61
CA ASP A 85 3.61 8.76 3.09
C ASP A 85 4.04 7.31 2.80
N LEU A 86 5.21 7.11 2.18
CA LEU A 86 5.72 5.77 1.86
C LEU A 86 6.03 4.96 3.11
N ARG A 87 6.64 5.57 4.13
CA ARG A 87 6.91 4.88 5.40
C ARG A 87 5.62 4.53 6.14
N GLN A 88 4.61 5.40 6.13
CA GLN A 88 3.29 5.06 6.67
C GLN A 88 2.65 3.87 5.94
N ARG A 89 2.82 3.77 4.60
CA ARG A 89 2.38 2.59 3.83
C ARG A 89 3.17 1.35 4.20
N LEU A 90 4.47 1.45 4.44
CA LEU A 90 5.28 0.33 4.93
C LEU A 90 4.82 -0.14 6.31
N VAL A 91 4.51 0.77 7.25
CA VAL A 91 3.92 0.40 8.55
C VAL A 91 2.65 -0.41 8.35
N TYR A 92 1.71 0.07 7.54
CA TYR A 92 0.48 -0.65 7.22
C TYR A 92 0.80 -2.04 6.64
N ASN A 93 1.58 -2.11 5.57
CA ASN A 93 1.85 -3.37 4.88
C ASN A 93 2.57 -4.39 5.75
N TYR A 94 3.59 -3.97 6.51
CA TYR A 94 4.29 -4.85 7.43
C TYR A 94 3.39 -5.33 8.57
N SER A 95 2.53 -4.47 9.11
CA SER A 95 1.57 -4.85 10.16
C SER A 95 0.60 -5.92 9.67
N TYR A 96 0.02 -5.74 8.48
CA TYR A 96 -0.87 -6.74 7.87
C TYR A 96 -0.16 -8.02 7.45
N LYS A 97 1.14 -7.96 7.18
CA LYS A 97 1.98 -9.14 6.94
C LYS A 97 2.40 -9.84 8.25
N GLY A 98 2.13 -9.24 9.40
CA GLY A 98 2.56 -9.74 10.71
C GLY A 98 4.04 -9.49 11.02
N ASN A 99 4.74 -8.71 10.19
CA ASN A 99 6.12 -8.30 10.45
C ASN A 99 6.15 -7.02 11.30
N PHE A 100 5.78 -7.15 12.57
CA PHE A 100 5.67 -6.00 13.47
C PHE A 100 7.00 -5.35 13.82
N GLU A 101 8.11 -6.09 13.72
CA GLU A 101 9.46 -5.56 13.91
C GLU A 101 9.77 -4.52 12.83
N ALA A 102 9.60 -4.87 11.55
CA ALA A 102 9.81 -3.94 10.44
C ALA A 102 8.82 -2.77 10.48
N ALA A 103 7.56 -2.99 10.87
CA ALA A 103 6.58 -1.92 11.06
C ALA A 103 7.05 -0.92 12.14
N THR A 104 7.54 -1.45 13.27
CA THR A 104 8.05 -0.65 14.39
C THR A 104 9.29 0.14 14.02
N GLU A 105 10.19 -0.43 13.21
CA GLU A 105 11.36 0.29 12.68
C GLU A 105 10.94 1.53 11.89
N GLN A 106 9.93 1.41 11.02
CA GLN A 106 9.42 2.55 10.26
C GLN A 106 8.79 3.62 11.16
N LEU A 107 8.10 3.22 12.22
CA LEU A 107 7.51 4.14 13.20
C LEU A 107 8.56 4.92 13.98
N ASN A 108 9.58 4.21 14.48
CA ASN A 108 10.70 4.83 15.19
C ASN A 108 11.41 5.88 14.32
N TYR A 109 11.62 5.56 13.03
CA TYR A 109 12.16 6.52 12.09
C TYR A 109 11.25 7.74 11.93
N LEU A 110 9.95 7.52 11.66
CA LEU A 110 9.00 8.60 11.44
C LEU A 110 8.90 9.55 12.65
N GLU A 111 8.94 9.00 13.87
CA GLU A 111 8.91 9.81 15.09
C GLU A 111 10.12 10.76 15.16
N GLN A 112 11.32 10.27 14.85
CA GLN A 112 12.54 11.08 14.82
C GLN A 112 12.58 12.06 13.65
N PHE A 113 11.97 11.70 12.52
CA PHE A 113 11.97 12.50 11.31
C PHE A 113 10.96 13.65 11.35
N ILE A 114 9.78 13.43 11.93
CA ILE A 114 8.68 14.42 11.95
C ILE A 114 8.82 15.38 13.14
N LYS A 115 9.22 14.89 14.32
CA LYS A 115 9.25 15.67 15.56
C LYS A 115 10.04 16.99 15.46
N PRO A 116 11.21 17.06 14.79
CA PRO A 116 11.95 18.31 14.62
C PRO A 116 11.24 19.34 13.75
N ASN A 117 10.37 18.90 12.83
CA ASN A 117 9.67 19.76 11.88
C ASN A 117 8.41 20.42 12.46
N GLY A 118 7.95 19.99 13.64
CA GLY A 118 6.77 20.55 14.30
C GLY A 118 5.44 20.26 13.58
N ASP A 119 5.42 19.34 12.62
CA ASP A 119 4.20 18.95 11.92
C ASP A 119 3.32 18.08 12.82
N SER A 120 2.40 18.74 13.53
CA SER A 120 1.46 18.08 14.43
C SER A 120 0.51 17.09 13.73
N THR A 121 0.24 17.27 12.44
CA THR A 121 -0.68 16.38 11.70
C THR A 121 0.01 15.06 11.39
N ASP A 122 1.22 15.13 10.85
CA ASP A 122 2.01 13.92 10.57
C ASP A 122 2.40 13.20 11.87
N TYR A 123 2.68 13.95 12.93
CA TYR A 123 2.96 13.36 14.24
C TYR A 123 1.73 12.64 14.83
N ALA A 124 0.53 13.20 14.68
CA ALA A 124 -0.71 12.51 15.07
C ALA A 124 -0.92 11.20 14.28
N ASN A 125 -0.60 11.19 12.98
CA ASN A 125 -0.66 9.99 12.16
C ASN A 125 0.32 8.90 12.63
N VAL A 126 1.52 9.27 13.12
CA VAL A 126 2.47 8.32 13.71
C VAL A 126 1.85 7.62 14.94
N TYR A 127 1.19 8.36 15.83
CA TYR A 127 0.48 7.75 16.97
C TYR A 127 -0.68 6.85 16.54
N GLY A 128 -1.44 7.25 15.52
CA GLY A 128 -2.49 6.40 14.95
C GLY A 128 -1.93 5.07 14.44
N ASN A 129 -0.77 5.11 13.79
CA ASN A 129 -0.10 3.91 13.30
C ASN A 129 0.53 3.07 14.43
N TRP A 130 1.03 3.67 15.51
CA TRP A 130 1.37 2.95 16.73
C TRP A 130 0.16 2.20 17.30
N GLY A 131 -1.00 2.85 17.37
CA GLY A 131 -2.25 2.22 17.78
C GLY A 131 -2.65 1.04 16.90
N LEU A 132 -2.49 1.16 15.57
CA LEU A 132 -2.68 0.06 14.63
C LEU A 132 -1.75 -1.12 14.95
N VAL A 133 -0.44 -0.87 15.04
CA VAL A 133 0.58 -1.91 15.29
C VAL A 133 0.35 -2.62 16.63
N ASN A 134 0.07 -1.87 17.69
CA ASN A 134 -0.17 -2.41 19.03
C ASN A 134 -1.48 -3.20 19.08
N GLY A 135 -2.55 -2.67 18.46
CA GLY A 135 -3.84 -3.34 18.37
C GLY A 135 -3.75 -4.67 17.61
N MET A 136 -3.03 -4.70 16.49
CA MET A 136 -2.79 -5.93 15.72
C MET A 136 -1.95 -6.96 16.49
N GLN A 137 -1.06 -6.51 17.38
CA GLN A 137 -0.32 -7.37 18.30
C GLN A 137 -1.09 -7.77 19.57
N SER A 138 -2.31 -7.27 19.76
CA SER A 138 -3.07 -7.40 21.01
C SER A 138 -2.33 -6.87 22.25
N LYS A 139 -1.46 -5.88 22.07
CA LYS A 139 -0.69 -5.21 23.13
C LYS A 139 -1.38 -3.89 23.50
N TYR A 140 -2.45 -3.97 24.28
CA TYR A 140 -3.26 -2.79 24.64
C TYR A 140 -2.73 -2.01 25.84
N ASP A 141 -1.84 -2.62 26.63
CA ASP A 141 -1.28 -2.06 27.87
C ASP A 141 0.12 -1.46 27.69
N SER A 142 0.57 -1.27 26.45
CA SER A 142 1.94 -0.86 26.06
C SER A 142 1.98 0.54 25.48
#